data_AF-A0A4P7DUA1-F1
#
_entry.id   AF-A0A4P7DUA1-F1
#
_cell.length_a   1.000
_cell.length_b   1.000
_cell.length_c   1.000
_cell.angle_alpha   90.00
_cell.angle_beta   90.00
_cell.angle_gamma   90.00
#
_symmetry.space_group_name_H-M   'P 1'
#
loop_
_entity.id
_entity.type
_entity.pdbx_description
1 polymer ?
#
loop_
_entity_poly.entity_id
_entity_poly.type
_entity_poly.pdbx_seq_one_letter_code
_entity_poly.pdbx_strand_id
1 'polypeptide(L)'
;MSKLKELKNKTTKEEKKTFTTSDFFKEDQSFANKQKFEQEFVKLSSYDREKIEIFFNQLSNGLKLNVSIAPTYNEEKKLKYYHVSAQSAKLNRGYKLPDIEGVTKLINIYELNTYKIDLNLEDVYDASLS
;
A
#
# COMPACT_ATOMS: atom_id res chain seq x y z
N MET A 1 -35.95 -16.83 35.46
CA MET A 1 -35.98 -15.83 34.36
C MET A 1 -35.32 -14.56 34.90
N SER A 2 -34.21 -14.02 34.39
CA SER A 2 -33.62 -14.13 33.07
C SER A 2 -32.11 -13.84 33.14
N LYS A 3 -31.29 -14.89 32.96
CA LYS A 3 -29.86 -14.83 32.56
C LYS A 3 -29.67 -14.33 31.11
N LEU A 4 -30.67 -13.64 30.57
CA LEU A 4 -30.82 -13.31 29.15
C LEU A 4 -30.41 -11.87 28.81
N LYS A 5 -29.87 -11.11 29.77
CA LYS A 5 -29.40 -9.74 29.54
C LYS A 5 -27.88 -9.61 29.32
N GLU A 6 -27.10 -10.68 29.48
CA GLU A 6 -25.63 -10.65 29.32
C GLU A 6 -25.10 -11.25 28.01
N LEU A 7 -25.98 -11.61 27.07
CA LEU A 7 -25.59 -12.14 25.78
C LEU A 7 -26.25 -11.35 24.67
N LYS A 8 -25.65 -10.22 24.30
CA LYS A 8 -25.65 -9.62 22.94
C LYS A 8 -24.96 -8.26 22.99
N ASN A 9 -23.64 -8.30 22.88
CA ASN A 9 -22.79 -7.33 22.16
C ASN A 9 -21.32 -7.54 22.54
N LYS A 10 -20.85 -8.80 22.50
CA LYS A 10 -19.46 -9.06 22.14
C LYS A 10 -19.43 -9.25 20.63
N THR A 11 -19.54 -8.17 19.89
CA THR A 11 -18.98 -8.12 18.54
C THR A 11 -17.48 -8.13 18.77
N THR A 12 -16.89 -9.31 18.89
CA THR A 12 -15.45 -9.48 18.77
C THR A 12 -15.15 -9.04 17.34
N LYS A 13 -14.81 -7.76 17.14
CA LYS A 13 -14.15 -7.33 15.93
C LYS A 13 -12.88 -8.17 15.90
N GLU A 14 -12.83 -9.20 15.08
CA GLU A 14 -11.57 -9.86 14.80
C GLU A 14 -10.61 -8.76 14.34
N GLU A 15 -9.61 -8.47 15.16
CA GLU A 15 -8.61 -7.46 14.83
C GLU A 15 -7.88 -7.98 13.59
N LYS A 16 -8.00 -7.25 12.48
CA LYS A 16 -7.22 -7.57 11.28
C LYS A 16 -5.76 -7.55 11.66
N LYS A 17 -5.02 -8.58 11.23
CA LYS A 17 -3.57 -8.58 11.35
C LYS A 17 -2.99 -7.35 10.65
N THR A 18 -1.96 -6.75 11.23
CA THR A 18 -1.24 -5.65 10.60
C THR A 18 -0.20 -6.19 9.63
N PHE A 19 -0.21 -5.70 8.40
CA PHE A 19 0.81 -5.92 7.38
C PHE A 19 1.81 -4.76 7.43
N THR A 20 3.05 -5.06 7.79
CA THR A 20 4.10 -4.09 8.09
C THR A 20 5.15 -3.96 6.98
N THR A 21 6.06 -2.99 7.07
CA THR A 21 7.24 -2.92 6.19
C THR A 21 8.06 -4.21 6.23
N SER A 22 8.19 -4.85 7.40
CA SER A 22 8.89 -6.13 7.53
C SER A 22 8.19 -7.25 6.75
N ASP A 23 6.85 -7.29 6.75
CA ASP A 23 6.09 -8.26 5.97
C ASP A 23 6.24 -8.02 4.46
N PHE A 24 6.32 -6.73 4.06
CA PHE A 24 6.51 -6.34 2.67
C PHE A 24 7.83 -6.86 2.07
N PHE A 25 8.91 -6.89 2.86
CA PHE A 25 10.23 -7.35 2.42
C PHE A 25 10.64 -8.72 2.95
N LYS A 26 9.74 -9.47 3.59
CA LYS A 26 10.07 -10.77 4.19
C LYS A 26 10.47 -11.80 3.13
N GLU A 27 11.64 -12.40 3.28
CA GLU A 27 12.24 -13.31 2.28
C GLU A 27 11.37 -14.53 1.95
N ASP A 28 10.71 -15.11 2.96
CA ASP A 28 9.95 -16.36 2.81
C ASP A 28 8.58 -16.20 2.11
N GLN A 29 8.05 -14.96 2.08
CA GLN A 29 6.73 -14.64 1.50
C GLN A 29 6.85 -13.69 0.29
N SER A 30 8.00 -13.02 0.16
CA SER A 30 8.43 -12.04 -0.86
C SER A 30 7.30 -11.28 -1.55
N PHE A 31 6.67 -10.36 -0.81
CA PHE A 31 5.81 -9.36 -1.43
C PHE A 31 6.61 -8.42 -2.34
N ALA A 32 7.80 -7.99 -1.89
CA ALA A 32 8.77 -7.27 -2.70
C ALA A 32 10.17 -7.81 -2.44
N ASN A 33 10.99 -7.92 -3.49
CA ASN A 33 12.44 -8.03 -3.29
C ASN A 33 13.00 -6.65 -2.93
N LYS A 34 13.58 -6.51 -1.73
CA LYS A 34 14.09 -5.23 -1.21
C LYS A 34 15.11 -4.57 -2.14
N GLN A 35 16.14 -5.31 -2.56
CA GLN A 35 17.18 -4.78 -3.44
C GLN A 35 16.63 -4.29 -4.78
N LYS A 36 15.71 -5.06 -5.38
CA LYS A 36 15.08 -4.69 -6.65
C LYS A 36 14.16 -3.46 -6.49
N PHE A 37 13.40 -3.40 -5.40
CA PHE A 37 12.59 -2.22 -5.05
C PHE A 37 13.46 -0.97 -4.95
N GLU A 38 14.54 -1.01 -4.16
CA GLU A 38 15.45 0.13 -3.98
C GLU A 38 16.09 0.57 -5.31
N GLN A 39 16.56 -0.38 -6.12
CA GLN A 39 17.15 -0.10 -7.43
C GLN A 39 16.17 0.53 -8.41
N GLU A 40 14.90 0.13 -8.39
CA GLU A 40 13.86 0.74 -9.22
C GLU A 40 13.45 2.11 -8.67
N PHE A 41 13.31 2.22 -7.34
CA PHE A 41 12.89 3.43 -6.64
C PHE A 41 13.88 4.60 -6.82
N VAL A 42 15.19 4.35 -6.73
CA VAL A 42 16.20 5.41 -6.90
C VAL A 42 16.23 5.97 -8.33
N LYS A 43 15.83 5.17 -9.32
CA LYS A 43 15.74 5.56 -10.75
C LYS A 43 14.49 6.37 -11.08
N LEU A 44 13.49 6.40 -10.18
CA LEU A 44 12.28 7.17 -10.38
C LEU A 44 12.56 8.69 -10.41
N SER A 45 11.68 9.42 -11.07
CA SER A 45 11.67 10.88 -10.94
C SER A 45 11.25 11.28 -9.51
N SER A 46 11.63 12.48 -9.06
CA SER A 46 11.20 12.98 -7.74
C SER A 46 9.69 12.98 -7.57
N TYR A 47 8.94 13.31 -8.64
CA TYR A 47 7.48 13.21 -8.64
C TYR A 47 6.99 11.79 -8.39
N ASP A 48 7.57 10.80 -9.09
CA ASP A 48 7.13 9.40 -9.00
C ASP A 48 7.46 8.80 -7.62
N ARG A 49 8.60 9.16 -7.02
CA ARG A 49 8.94 8.80 -5.62
C ARG A 49 7.94 9.36 -4.62
N GLU A 50 7.62 10.65 -4.73
CA GLU A 50 6.62 11.31 -3.88
C GLU A 50 5.26 10.62 -3.97
N LYS A 51 4.88 10.10 -5.16
CA LYS A 51 3.59 9.40 -5.33
C LYS A 51 3.57 8.01 -4.69
N ILE A 52 4.70 7.32 -4.63
CA ILE A 52 4.84 6.08 -3.85
C ILE A 52 4.71 6.39 -2.35
N GLU A 53 5.39 7.42 -1.86
CA GLU A 53 5.32 7.83 -0.45
C GLU A 53 3.91 8.23 -0.04
N ILE A 54 3.24 9.05 -0.86
CA ILE A 54 1.84 9.43 -0.66
C ILE A 54 0.95 8.19 -0.62
N PHE A 55 1.13 7.25 -1.56
CA PHE A 55 0.33 6.03 -1.59
C PHE A 55 0.51 5.21 -0.32
N PHE A 56 1.76 4.96 0.10
CA PHE A 56 2.06 4.17 1.29
C PHE A 56 1.48 4.83 2.54
N ASN A 57 1.64 6.14 2.69
CA ASN A 57 1.06 6.89 3.80
C ASN A 57 -0.48 6.82 3.80
N GLN A 58 -1.12 6.89 2.63
CA GLN A 58 -2.57 6.75 2.51
C GLN A 58 -3.04 5.35 2.95
N LEU A 59 -2.29 4.30 2.61
CA LEU A 59 -2.56 2.93 3.06
C LEU A 59 -2.39 2.79 4.58
N SER A 60 -1.30 3.33 5.15
CA SER A 60 -1.02 3.30 6.60
C SER A 60 -2.10 4.01 7.43
N ASN A 61 -2.68 5.08 6.87
CA ASN A 61 -3.80 5.80 7.49
C ASN A 61 -5.18 5.15 7.23
N GLY A 62 -5.23 4.01 6.54
CA GLY A 62 -6.47 3.29 6.25
C GLY A 62 -7.43 4.08 5.34
N LEU A 63 -6.90 4.97 4.48
CA LEU A 63 -7.72 5.73 3.57
C LEU A 63 -8.33 4.82 2.49
N LYS A 64 -9.59 5.12 2.15
CA LYS A 64 -10.26 4.46 1.03
C LYS A 64 -9.87 5.12 -0.28
N LEU A 65 -9.24 4.34 -1.15
CA LEU A 65 -8.69 4.74 -2.44
C LEU A 65 -9.41 3.95 -3.53
N ASN A 66 -9.56 4.56 -4.70
CA ASN A 66 -9.88 3.88 -5.94
C ASN A 66 -8.57 3.75 -6.72
N VAL A 67 -8.15 2.51 -6.96
CA VAL A 67 -7.00 2.18 -7.80
C VAL A 67 -7.52 1.59 -9.12
N SER A 68 -6.92 1.96 -10.26
CA SER A 68 -7.27 1.34 -11.54
C SER A 68 -7.00 -0.17 -11.51
N ILE A 69 -7.87 -0.97 -12.13
CA ILE A 69 -7.77 -2.44 -12.13
C ILE A 69 -6.42 -2.94 -12.68
N ALA A 70 -5.91 -2.28 -13.72
CA ALA A 70 -4.64 -2.59 -14.34
C ALA A 70 -3.82 -1.31 -14.57
N PRO A 71 -2.49 -1.40 -14.55
CA PRO A 71 -1.65 -0.27 -14.83
C PRO A 71 -1.52 -0.05 -16.35
N THR A 72 -1.37 1.19 -16.76
CA THR A 72 -1.16 1.58 -18.16
C THR A 72 0.32 1.84 -18.41
N TYR A 73 0.87 1.30 -19.50
CA TYR A 73 2.25 1.54 -19.89
C TYR A 73 2.43 2.97 -20.43
N ASN A 74 3.46 3.66 -19.95
CA ASN A 74 3.87 4.95 -20.48
C ASN A 74 5.16 4.76 -21.30
N GLU A 75 5.06 5.00 -22.61
CA GLU A 75 6.17 4.81 -23.56
C GLU A 75 7.37 5.72 -23.26
N GLU A 76 7.12 6.99 -22.92
CA GLU A 76 8.18 7.98 -22.67
C GLU A 76 9.06 7.60 -21.47
N LYS A 77 8.41 7.17 -20.39
CA LYS A 77 9.06 6.78 -19.14
C LYS A 77 9.42 5.30 -19.07
N LYS A 78 8.98 4.50 -20.05
CA LYS A 78 9.12 3.04 -20.10
C LYS A 78 8.66 2.34 -18.81
N LEU A 79 7.61 2.86 -18.18
CA LEU A 79 7.11 2.40 -16.88
C LEU A 79 5.59 2.28 -16.90
N LYS A 80 5.06 1.33 -16.14
CA LYS A 80 3.62 1.14 -15.96
C LYS A 80 3.11 1.99 -14.80
N TYR A 81 1.89 2.50 -14.92
CA TYR A 81 1.27 3.37 -13.93
C TYR A 81 -0.15 2.97 -13.61
N TYR A 82 -0.46 2.85 -12.32
CA TYR A 82 -1.83 2.84 -11.82
C TYR A 82 -2.37 4.27 -11.71
N HIS A 83 -3.67 4.44 -11.89
CA HIS A 83 -4.36 5.67 -11.51
C HIS A 83 -4.96 5.50 -10.11
N VAL A 84 -4.63 6.39 -9.19
CA VAL A 84 -5.07 6.33 -7.78
C VAL A 84 -5.81 7.62 -7.41
N SER A 85 -6.94 7.49 -6.72
CA SER A 85 -7.71 8.63 -6.19
C SER A 85 -8.36 8.31 -4.85
N ALA A 86 -8.56 9.28 -3.97
CA ALA A 86 -9.24 9.05 -2.70
C ALA A 86 -10.77 9.04 -2.88
N GLN A 87 -11.48 8.10 -2.23
CA GLN A 87 -12.94 7.96 -2.33
C GLN A 87 -13.71 9.10 -1.66
N SER A 88 -13.15 9.74 -0.63
CA SER A 88 -13.87 10.73 0.19
C SER A 88 -13.85 12.15 -0.38
N ALA A 89 -13.08 12.41 -1.43
CA ALA A 89 -12.94 13.75 -1.96
C ALA A 89 -13.87 13.96 -3.16
N LYS A 90 -14.92 14.76 -2.94
CA LYS A 90 -15.91 15.18 -3.94
C LYS A 90 -15.33 15.82 -5.22
N LEU A 91 -14.01 16.02 -5.33
CA LEU A 91 -13.33 16.74 -6.41
C LEU A 91 -11.87 16.28 -6.73
N ASN A 92 -11.35 15.14 -6.22
CA ASN A 92 -9.90 14.91 -6.34
C ASN A 92 -9.44 14.40 -7.71
N ARG A 93 -8.61 15.22 -8.37
CA ARG A 93 -7.65 14.80 -9.39
C ARG A 93 -6.83 13.64 -8.82
N GLY A 94 -6.97 12.45 -9.40
CA GLY A 94 -6.11 11.32 -9.05
C GLY A 94 -4.65 11.58 -9.44
N TYR A 95 -3.78 10.64 -9.08
CA TYR A 95 -2.37 10.68 -9.45
C TYR A 95 -1.96 9.37 -10.13
N LYS A 96 -0.83 9.42 -10.83
CA LYS A 96 -0.19 8.25 -11.42
C LYS A 96 0.77 7.64 -10.40
N LEU A 97 0.54 6.39 -10.04
CA LEU A 97 1.39 5.60 -9.15
C LEU A 97 2.26 4.68 -10.00
N PRO A 98 3.60 4.79 -9.99
CA PRO A 98 4.47 3.88 -10.72
C PRO A 98 4.36 2.44 -10.21
N ASP A 99 4.31 1.48 -11.11
CA ASP A 99 4.30 0.05 -10.80
C ASP A 99 5.74 -0.49 -10.78
N ILE A 100 6.41 -0.26 -9.65
CA ILE A 100 7.72 -0.87 -9.32
C ILE A 100 7.51 -2.14 -8.48
N GLU A 101 8.60 -2.86 -8.19
CA GLU A 101 8.61 -4.09 -7.42
C GLU A 101 7.69 -4.03 -6.18
N GLY A 102 6.79 -5.02 -6.04
CA GLY A 102 5.87 -5.11 -4.90
C GLY A 102 4.64 -4.19 -4.92
N VAL A 103 4.60 -3.11 -5.71
CA VAL A 103 3.44 -2.18 -5.73
C VAL A 103 2.16 -2.89 -6.14
N THR A 104 2.17 -3.66 -7.23
CA THR A 104 1.00 -4.46 -7.65
C THR A 104 0.53 -5.43 -6.56
N LYS A 105 1.46 -6.10 -5.87
CA LYS A 105 1.10 -7.04 -4.80
C LYS A 105 0.51 -6.31 -3.58
N LEU A 106 1.03 -5.13 -3.25
CA LEU A 106 0.51 -4.28 -2.19
C LEU A 106 -0.91 -3.78 -2.49
N ILE A 107 -1.19 -3.38 -3.74
CA ILE A 107 -2.54 -3.05 -4.20
C ILE A 107 -3.48 -4.24 -4.00
N ASN A 108 -3.06 -5.46 -4.37
CA ASN A 108 -3.89 -6.65 -4.17
C ASN A 108 -4.20 -6.92 -2.69
N ILE A 109 -3.21 -6.77 -1.79
CA ILE A 109 -3.43 -6.89 -0.33
C ILE A 109 -4.44 -5.86 0.16
N TYR A 110 -4.31 -4.62 -0.32
CA TYR A 110 -5.19 -3.52 0.02
C TYR A 110 -6.64 -3.78 -0.43
N GLU A 111 -6.83 -4.16 -1.69
CA GLU A 111 -8.16 -4.43 -2.28
C GLU A 111 -8.86 -5.63 -1.62
N LEU A 112 -8.09 -6.67 -1.24
CA LEU A 112 -8.62 -7.81 -0.47
C LEU A 112 -9.09 -7.39 0.93
N ASN A 113 -8.63 -6.24 1.43
CA ASN A 113 -9.02 -5.66 2.72
C ASN A 113 -8.83 -6.65 3.89
N THR A 114 -7.90 -7.59 3.77
CA THR A 114 -7.64 -8.65 4.78
C THR A 114 -6.81 -8.13 5.95
N TYR A 115 -5.94 -7.16 5.70
CA TYR A 115 -4.98 -6.63 6.67
C TYR A 115 -5.25 -5.15 6.96
N LYS A 116 -4.85 -4.70 8.16
CA LYS A 116 -4.50 -3.29 8.36
C LYS A 116 -3.11 -3.11 7.76
N ILE A 117 -2.91 -2.13 6.88
CA ILE A 117 -1.58 -1.86 6.32
C ILE A 117 -0.90 -0.79 7.18
N ASP A 118 0.37 -0.98 7.50
CA ASP A 118 1.20 -0.04 8.25
C ASP A 118 2.62 -0.06 7.68
N LEU A 119 2.85 0.79 6.68
CA LEU A 119 4.13 0.90 5.99
C LEU A 119 4.83 2.18 6.43
N ASN A 120 6.06 2.02 6.86
CA ASN A 120 7.01 3.10 7.08
C ASN A 120 8.15 2.98 6.05
N LEU A 121 8.21 3.92 5.10
CA LEU A 121 9.25 3.94 4.06
C LEU A 121 10.60 4.45 4.58
N GLU A 122 10.62 5.17 5.72
CA GLU A 122 11.86 5.59 6.38
C GLU A 122 12.74 4.38 6.72
N ASP A 123 12.13 3.25 7.09
CA ASP A 123 12.81 1.99 7.40
C ASP A 123 13.48 1.33 6.17
N VAL A 124 13.12 1.76 4.95
CA VAL A 124 13.74 1.29 3.70
C VAL A 124 15.00 2.10 3.42
N TYR A 125 15.00 3.40 3.72
CA TYR A 125 16.09 4.33 3.40
C TYR A 125 17.33 4.11 4.26
N ASP A 126 17.17 3.80 5.56
CA ASP A 126 18.30 3.66 6.51
C ASP A 126 19.26 2.51 6.16
N ALA A 127 18.80 1.51 5.41
CA ALA A 127 19.66 0.40 4.96
C ALA A 127 20.55 0.74 3.76
N SER A 128 20.30 1.85 3.07
CA SER A 128 20.99 2.23 1.83
C SER A 128 22.03 3.35 2.00
N LEU A 129 22.06 3.98 3.18
CA LEU A 129 23.02 5.02 3.59
C LEU A 129 24.03 4.54 4.65
N SER A 130 24.02 3.25 4.98
CA SER A 130 24.93 2.59 5.93
C SER A 130 26.04 1.82 5.22
#